data_AF-A0A7J6MY74-F1
#
_entry.id   AF-A0A7J6MY74-F1
#
_cell.length_a   1.000
_cell.length_b   1.000
_cell.length_c   1.000
_cell.angle_alpha   90.00
_cell.angle_beta   90.00
_cell.angle_gamma   90.00
#
_symmetry.space_group_name_H-M   'P 1'
#
loop_
_entity.id
_entity.type
_entity.pdbx_description
1 polymer ?
#
loop_
_entity_poly.entity_id
_entity_poly.type
_entity_poly.pdbx_seq_one_letter_code
_entity_poly.pdbx_strand_id
1 'polypeptide(L)'
;MNDARLFAGCLALSAGVMVMVSFVEILPEATELFTEAGCSKNHAFMINVAIFFCGCLLCLSLDMIAQFIANRRQRSAKELEHCSSEVKSVTTPFPIGGILAWLALANILTPASIAVMMSVTAGIMVYVGVVKLQKEAISRDPSDTWSGYGFILGMAVMALSLVLFKIR
;
A
#
# COMPACT_ATOMS: atom_id res chain seq x y z
N MET A 1 0.65 -12.81 -26.87
CA MET A 1 1.88 -13.12 -26.08
C MET A 1 2.56 -11.86 -25.54
N ASN A 2 2.32 -10.66 -26.13
CA ASN A 2 2.83 -9.38 -25.60
C ASN A 2 1.94 -8.79 -24.49
N ASP A 3 0.63 -9.05 -24.49
CA ASP A 3 -0.33 -8.39 -23.61
C ASP A 3 -0.14 -8.78 -22.13
N ALA A 4 0.16 -10.05 -21.86
CA ALA A 4 0.42 -10.54 -20.50
C ALA A 4 1.70 -9.94 -19.88
N ARG A 5 2.74 -9.72 -20.71
CA ARG A 5 4.03 -9.15 -20.27
C ARG A 5 3.89 -7.66 -19.98
N LEU A 6 3.13 -6.94 -20.82
CA LEU A 6 2.81 -5.54 -20.59
C LEU A 6 1.98 -5.37 -19.30
N PHE A 7 1.00 -6.25 -19.08
CA PHE A 7 0.21 -6.25 -17.85
C PHE A 7 1.06 -6.53 -16.60
N ALA A 8 1.96 -7.52 -16.65
CA ALA A 8 2.91 -7.78 -15.56
C ALA A 8 3.83 -6.59 -15.28
N GLY A 9 4.30 -5.91 -16.32
CA GLY A 9 5.08 -4.67 -16.21
C GLY A 9 4.31 -3.55 -15.51
N CYS A 10 3.03 -3.35 -15.86
CA CYS A 10 2.16 -2.36 -15.19
C CYS A 10 1.89 -2.69 -13.71
N LEU A 11 1.68 -3.97 -13.39
CA LEU A 11 1.52 -4.43 -12.01
C LEU A 11 2.77 -4.15 -11.17
N ALA A 12 3.95 -4.48 -11.70
CA ALA A 12 5.22 -4.20 -11.03
C ALA A 12 5.48 -2.70 -10.90
N LEU A 13 5.14 -1.90 -11.91
CA LEU A 13 5.24 -0.43 -11.87
C LEU A 13 4.37 0.16 -10.76
N SER A 14 3.12 -0.29 -10.63
CA SER A 14 2.22 0.15 -9.55
C SER A 14 2.77 -0.22 -8.16
N ALA A 15 3.32 -1.43 -8.02
CA ALA A 15 3.98 -1.86 -6.79
C ALA A 15 5.17 -0.96 -6.41
N GLY A 16 5.99 -0.58 -7.40
CA GLY A 16 7.13 0.31 -7.20
C GLY A 16 6.73 1.70 -6.69
N VAL A 17 5.71 2.30 -7.31
CA VAL A 17 5.19 3.61 -6.89
C VAL A 17 4.63 3.53 -5.47
N MET A 18 3.86 2.49 -5.14
CA MET A 18 3.25 2.31 -3.81
C MET A 18 4.28 2.23 -2.69
N VAL A 19 5.38 1.49 -2.92
CA VAL A 19 6.49 1.40 -1.96
C VAL A 19 7.18 2.76 -1.82
N MET A 20 7.44 3.45 -2.93
CA MET A 20 8.13 4.74 -2.91
C MET A 20 7.33 5.83 -2.20
N VAL A 21 6.02 5.94 -2.49
CA VAL A 21 5.09 6.87 -1.81
C VAL A 21 5.09 6.63 -0.30
N SER A 22 5.05 5.36 0.12
CA SER A 22 5.03 5.01 1.55
C SER A 22 6.27 5.53 2.28
N PHE A 23 7.45 5.43 1.66
CA PHE A 23 8.70 5.85 2.28
C PHE A 23 8.94 7.36 2.21
N VAL A 24 8.57 8.01 1.11
CA VAL A 24 8.94 9.42 0.88
C VAL A 24 7.85 10.41 1.29
N GLU A 25 6.59 9.99 1.30
CA GLU A 25 5.47 10.85 1.68
C GLU A 25 4.90 10.44 3.04
N ILE A 26 4.36 9.21 3.14
CA ILE A 26 3.55 8.81 4.29
C ILE A 26 4.37 8.75 5.60
N LEU A 27 5.59 8.20 5.57
CA LEU A 27 6.42 8.08 6.77
C LEU A 27 6.88 9.44 7.34
N PRO A 28 7.42 10.38 6.53
CA PRO A 28 7.73 11.71 7.01
C PRO A 28 6.51 12.45 7.55
N GLU A 29 5.40 12.43 6.83
CA GLU A 29 4.15 13.09 7.22
C GLU A 29 3.62 12.55 8.56
N ALA A 30 3.64 11.22 8.76
CA ALA A 30 3.27 10.62 10.04
C ALA A 30 4.17 11.09 11.19
N THR A 31 5.47 11.29 10.95
CA THR A 31 6.42 11.77 11.97
C THR A 31 6.17 13.23 12.34
N GLU A 32 5.83 14.07 11.36
CA GLU A 32 5.46 15.47 11.57
C GLU A 32 4.20 15.57 12.41
N LEU A 33 3.16 14.79 12.08
CA LEU A 33 1.91 14.74 12.85
C LEU A 33 2.11 14.26 14.30
N PHE A 34 3.03 13.31 14.54
CA PHE A 34 3.41 12.93 15.92
C PHE A 34 4.15 14.05 16.67
N THR A 35 4.94 14.84 15.94
CA THR A 35 5.66 15.98 16.52
C THR A 35 4.69 17.09 16.90
N GLU A 36 3.68 17.36 16.07
CA GLU A 36 2.59 18.30 16.35
C GLU A 36 1.71 17.86 17.53
N ALA A 37 1.55 16.54 17.73
CA ALA A 37 0.89 15.97 18.89
C ALA A 37 1.66 16.16 20.22
N GLY A 38 2.84 16.79 20.20
CA GLY A 38 3.64 17.11 21.38
C GLY A 38 4.79 16.13 21.67
N CYS A 39 5.09 15.19 20.77
CA CYS A 39 6.27 14.32 20.90
C CYS A 39 7.54 15.01 20.38
N SER A 40 8.68 14.78 21.05
CA SER A 40 9.98 15.20 20.51
C SER A 40 10.31 14.42 19.23
N LYS A 41 11.00 15.06 18.27
CA LYS A 41 11.33 14.49 16.94
C LYS A 41 11.91 13.07 17.00
N ASN A 42 12.80 12.82 17.97
CA ASN A 42 13.41 11.49 18.13
C ASN A 42 12.39 10.43 18.57
N HIS A 43 11.51 10.77 19.51
CA HIS A 43 10.46 9.85 19.99
C HIS A 43 9.37 9.64 18.92
N ALA A 44 8.99 10.70 18.19
CA ALA A 44 8.03 10.61 17.09
C ALA A 44 8.49 9.62 16.02
N PHE A 45 9.77 9.67 15.63
CA PHE A 45 10.34 8.74 14.66
C PHE A 45 10.32 7.29 15.17
N MET A 46 10.72 7.05 16.43
CA MET A 46 10.72 5.71 17.02
C MET A 46 9.32 5.10 17.09
N ILE A 47 8.32 5.89 17.50
CA ILE A 47 6.92 5.46 17.58
C ILE A 47 6.38 5.15 16.18
N ASN A 48 6.64 6.02 15.20
CA ASN A 48 6.21 5.82 13.82
C ASN A 48 6.76 4.51 13.25
N VAL A 49 8.08 4.29 13.37
CA VAL A 49 8.71 3.05 12.89
C VAL A 49 8.14 1.82 13.61
N ALA A 50 7.91 1.88 14.92
CA ALA A 50 7.30 0.77 15.67
C ALA A 50 5.87 0.44 15.15
N ILE A 51 5.05 1.45 14.89
CA ILE A 51 3.69 1.27 14.36
C ILE A 51 3.72 0.78 12.91
N PHE A 52 4.65 1.27 12.09
CA PHE A 52 4.85 0.80 10.72
C PHE A 52 5.13 -0.71 10.67
N PHE A 53 6.08 -1.18 11.48
CA PHE A 53 6.39 -2.61 11.55
C PHE A 53 5.22 -3.41 12.14
N CYS A 54 4.51 -2.86 13.12
CA CYS A 54 3.29 -3.46 13.64
C CYS A 54 2.22 -3.61 12.53
N GLY A 55 2.02 -2.59 11.69
CA GLY A 55 1.10 -2.63 10.55
C GLY A 55 1.52 -3.68 9.51
N CYS A 56 2.81 -3.77 9.20
CA CYS A 56 3.35 -4.80 8.32
C CYS A 56 3.15 -6.21 8.90
N LEU A 57 3.44 -6.42 10.19
CA LEU A 57 3.27 -7.69 10.89
C LEU A 57 1.79 -8.09 11.00
N LEU A 58 0.91 -7.13 11.24
CA LEU A 58 -0.53 -7.35 11.26
C LEU A 58 -1.02 -7.77 9.87
N CYS A 59 -0.56 -7.11 8.81
CA CYS A 59 -0.89 -7.48 7.43
C CYS A 59 -0.38 -8.89 7.10
N LEU A 60 0.84 -9.23 7.50
CA LEU A 60 1.41 -10.57 7.35
C LEU A 60 0.56 -11.62 8.09
N SER A 61 0.17 -11.33 9.33
CA SER A 61 -0.65 -12.23 10.14
C SER A 61 -2.03 -12.45 9.51
N LEU A 62 -2.67 -11.37 9.05
CA LEU A 62 -3.95 -11.42 8.35
C LEU A 62 -3.83 -12.16 7.02
N ASP A 63 -2.76 -11.94 6.27
CA ASP A 63 -2.52 -12.63 5.01
C ASP A 63 -2.27 -14.13 5.22
N MET A 64 -1.53 -14.51 6.26
CA MET A 64 -1.32 -15.90 6.63
C MET A 64 -2.65 -16.59 7.01
N ILE A 65 -3.49 -15.94 7.81
CA ILE A 65 -4.81 -16.46 8.18
C ILE A 65 -5.73 -16.53 6.94
N ALA A 66 -5.73 -15.48 6.12
CA ALA A 66 -6.53 -15.42 4.90
C ALA A 66 -6.12 -16.51 3.91
N GLN A 67 -4.81 -16.74 3.71
CA GLN A 67 -4.30 -17.81 2.87
C GLN A 67 -4.63 -19.19 3.46
N PHE A 68 -4.57 -19.38 4.79
CA PHE A 68 -5.00 -20.63 5.44
C PHE A 68 -6.49 -20.94 5.18
N ILE A 69 -7.36 -19.93 5.23
CA ILE A 69 -8.79 -20.06 4.88
C ILE A 69 -8.97 -20.22 3.37
N ALA A 70 -8.23 -19.48 2.55
CA ALA A 70 -8.32 -19.53 1.09
C ALA A 70 -7.84 -20.87 0.53
N ASN A 71 -6.86 -21.52 1.17
CA ASN A 71 -6.40 -22.86 0.80
C ASN A 71 -7.52 -23.91 0.94
N ARG A 72 -8.55 -23.66 1.78
CA ARG A 72 -9.80 -24.44 1.82
C ARG A 72 -10.82 -24.03 0.73
N ARG A 73 -10.69 -22.84 0.14
CA ARG A 73 -11.68 -22.18 -0.75
C ARG A 73 -11.27 -22.12 -2.23
N GLN A 74 -10.03 -22.45 -2.58
CA GLN A 74 -9.41 -22.20 -3.89
C GLN A 74 -9.94 -22.98 -5.11
N ARG A 75 -10.92 -23.88 -5.01
CA ARG A 75 -11.49 -24.56 -6.20
C ARG A 75 -12.40 -23.66 -7.08
N SER A 76 -12.91 -22.54 -6.59
CA SER A 76 -13.88 -21.71 -7.33
C SER A 76 -13.43 -20.27 -7.64
N ALA A 77 -12.27 -19.82 -7.14
CA ALA A 77 -11.88 -18.40 -7.20
C ALA A 77 -10.95 -18.03 -8.37
N LYS A 78 -10.41 -19.01 -9.10
CA LYS A 78 -9.36 -18.81 -10.11
C LYS A 78 -9.82 -18.03 -11.37
N GLU A 79 -11.13 -17.87 -11.59
CA GLU A 79 -11.67 -17.05 -12.71
C GLU A 79 -11.95 -15.58 -12.32
N LEU A 80 -11.94 -15.21 -11.03
CA LEU A 80 -12.31 -13.87 -10.58
C LEU A 80 -11.11 -12.91 -10.38
N GLU A 81 -9.88 -13.42 -10.34
CA GLU A 81 -8.64 -12.61 -10.21
C GLU A 81 -8.20 -11.94 -11.52
N HIS A 82 -8.77 -12.32 -12.67
CA HIS A 82 -8.36 -11.77 -13.97
C HIS A 82 -8.98 -10.40 -14.30
N CYS A 83 -10.02 -9.97 -13.56
CA CYS A 83 -10.70 -8.67 -13.73
C CYS A 83 -10.82 -7.89 -12.40
N SER A 84 -9.86 -8.00 -11.47
CA SER A 84 -9.81 -7.17 -10.24
C SER A 84 -8.71 -6.10 -10.28
N SER A 85 -8.16 -5.86 -11.46
CA SER A 85 -7.73 -4.51 -11.81
C SER A 85 -9.00 -3.67 -11.94
N GLU A 86 -9.04 -2.56 -11.22
CA GLU A 86 -10.16 -1.62 -11.12
C GLU A 86 -11.30 -2.07 -10.17
N VAL A 87 -11.37 -1.41 -8.99
CA VAL A 87 -12.64 -0.82 -8.55
C VAL A 87 -13.86 -1.77 -8.62
N LYS A 88 -13.81 -2.94 -7.98
CA LYS A 88 -15.01 -3.79 -7.82
C LYS A 88 -15.38 -4.04 -6.37
N SER A 89 -15.32 -2.97 -5.58
CA SER A 89 -15.96 -2.89 -4.27
C SER A 89 -15.80 -1.46 -3.69
N VAL A 90 -16.18 -0.41 -4.42
CA VAL A 90 -17.47 0.22 -4.10
C VAL A 90 -18.58 -0.84 -4.03
N THR A 91 -18.50 -1.70 -3.00
CA THR A 91 -19.63 -2.53 -2.58
C THR A 91 -20.43 -1.56 -1.77
N THR A 92 -21.36 -0.93 -2.46
CA THR A 92 -22.41 -0.06 -1.93
C THR A 92 -22.80 -0.50 -0.52
N PRO A 93 -22.52 0.33 0.49
CA PRO A 93 -23.34 1.53 0.71
C PRO A 93 -22.66 2.82 0.21
N PHE A 94 -22.99 3.16 -1.04
CA PHE A 94 -22.82 4.44 -1.74
C PHE A 94 -22.26 5.60 -0.91
N PRO A 95 -21.02 6.09 -1.11
CA PRO A 95 -20.34 7.13 -0.29
C PRO A 95 -20.59 7.26 1.22
N ILE A 96 -21.52 6.50 1.77
CA ILE A 96 -22.22 6.64 3.03
C ILE A 96 -21.40 5.89 4.06
N GLY A 97 -20.72 4.80 3.68
CA GLY A 97 -19.65 4.23 4.50
C GLY A 97 -18.52 5.23 4.73
N GLY A 98 -18.07 5.94 3.68
CA GLY A 98 -17.04 6.98 3.79
C GLY A 98 -17.54 8.21 4.58
N ILE A 99 -18.77 8.65 4.34
CA ILE A 99 -19.41 9.77 5.04
C ILE A 99 -19.75 9.41 6.49
N LEU A 100 -20.19 8.18 6.80
CA LEU A 100 -20.45 7.70 8.17
C LEU A 100 -19.14 7.50 8.92
N ALA A 101 -18.13 6.94 8.28
CA ALA A 101 -16.79 6.85 8.87
C ALA A 101 -16.25 8.26 9.11
N TRP A 102 -16.38 9.18 8.15
CA TRP A 102 -16.01 10.58 8.34
C TRP A 102 -16.83 11.26 9.44
N LEU A 103 -18.14 11.05 9.54
CA LEU A 103 -18.98 11.61 10.60
C LEU A 103 -18.60 11.07 11.99
N ALA A 104 -18.31 9.78 12.07
CA ALA A 104 -17.93 9.12 13.31
C ALA A 104 -16.48 9.45 13.72
N LEU A 105 -15.56 9.57 12.75
CA LEU A 105 -14.15 9.89 12.99
C LEU A 105 -13.89 11.40 13.09
N ALA A 106 -14.73 12.27 12.53
CA ALA A 106 -14.50 13.73 12.52
C ALA A 106 -14.18 14.28 13.91
N ASN A 107 -14.76 13.69 14.96
CA ASN A 107 -14.55 14.09 16.35
C ASN A 107 -13.32 13.43 17.03
N ILE A 108 -12.69 12.46 16.37
CA ILE A 108 -11.54 11.65 16.84
C ILE A 108 -10.26 12.00 16.05
N LEU A 109 -10.33 12.87 15.03
CA LEU A 109 -9.18 13.39 14.27
C LEU A 109 -8.34 14.34 15.14
N THR A 110 -7.53 13.76 16.02
CA THR A 110 -6.40 14.45 16.65
C THR A 110 -5.16 14.22 15.78
N PRO A 111 -4.15 15.13 15.80
CA PRO A 111 -2.90 14.93 15.04
C PRO A 111 -2.25 13.57 15.35
N ALA A 112 -2.37 13.11 16.60
CA ALA A 112 -1.90 11.81 17.04
C ALA A 112 -2.62 10.63 16.35
N SER A 113 -3.96 10.66 16.22
CA SER A 113 -4.70 9.55 15.61
C SER A 113 -4.44 9.46 14.11
N ILE A 114 -4.33 10.60 13.43
CA ILE A 114 -3.96 10.67 12.00
C ILE A 114 -2.55 10.11 11.81
N ALA A 115 -1.58 10.48 12.66
CA ALA A 115 -0.23 9.94 12.61
C ALA A 115 -0.19 8.41 12.73
N VAL A 116 -0.94 7.85 13.68
CA VAL A 116 -1.04 6.38 13.87
C VAL A 116 -1.63 5.72 12.62
N MET A 117 -2.72 6.26 12.06
CA MET A 117 -3.34 5.70 10.86
C MET A 117 -2.41 5.75 9.65
N MET A 118 -1.67 6.85 9.46
CA MET A 118 -0.70 7.02 8.39
C MET A 118 0.44 6.00 8.54
N SER A 119 0.96 5.82 9.75
CA SER A 119 2.03 4.86 10.06
C SER A 119 1.60 3.41 9.75
N VAL A 120 0.39 3.02 10.19
CA VAL A 120 -0.17 1.69 9.92
C VAL A 120 -0.40 1.50 8.41
N THR A 121 -0.95 2.50 7.75
CA THR A 121 -1.25 2.46 6.31
C THR A 121 0.03 2.29 5.50
N ALA A 122 1.10 3.03 5.81
CA ALA A 122 2.41 2.84 5.19
C ALA A 122 2.90 1.38 5.32
N GLY A 123 2.78 0.79 6.52
CA GLY A 123 3.18 -0.60 6.76
C GLY A 123 2.42 -1.60 5.90
N ILE A 124 1.09 -1.44 5.81
CA ILE A 124 0.24 -2.28 4.97
C ILE A 124 0.57 -2.09 3.49
N MET A 125 0.75 -0.84 3.04
CA MET A 125 1.03 -0.53 1.64
C MET A 125 2.35 -1.12 1.16
N VAL A 126 3.40 -1.05 1.97
CA VAL A 126 4.70 -1.67 1.67
C VAL A 126 4.58 -3.19 1.58
N TYR A 127 3.88 -3.84 2.52
CA TYR A 127 3.69 -5.30 2.47
C TYR A 127 2.95 -5.73 1.20
N VAL A 128 1.84 -5.05 0.86
CA VAL A 128 1.05 -5.37 -0.33
C VAL A 128 1.86 -5.14 -1.60
N GLY A 129 2.55 -4.00 -1.71
CA GLY A 129 3.39 -3.69 -2.86
C GLY A 129 4.50 -4.70 -3.08
N VAL A 130 5.30 -4.97 -2.05
CA VAL A 130 6.47 -5.87 -2.16
C VAL A 130 6.06 -7.34 -2.27
N VAL A 131 5.13 -7.80 -1.43
CA VAL A 131 4.89 -9.24 -1.30
C VAL A 131 3.79 -9.72 -2.24
N LYS A 132 2.70 -8.96 -2.39
CA LYS A 132 1.54 -9.41 -3.17
C LYS A 132 1.65 -9.00 -4.63
N LEU A 133 1.84 -7.71 -4.89
CA LEU A 133 1.82 -7.20 -6.25
C LEU A 133 3.01 -7.69 -7.08
N GLN A 134 4.22 -7.71 -6.50
CA GLN A 134 5.38 -8.24 -7.23
C GLN A 134 5.24 -9.74 -7.52
N LYS A 135 4.74 -10.55 -6.58
CA LYS A 135 4.55 -11.99 -6.81
C LYS A 135 3.52 -12.26 -7.91
N GLU A 136 2.45 -11.46 -7.96
CA GLU A 136 1.45 -11.56 -9.04
C GLU A 136 2.05 -11.14 -10.39
N ALA A 137 2.88 -10.10 -10.42
CA ALA A 137 3.59 -9.68 -11.63
C ALA A 137 4.55 -10.77 -12.14
N ILE A 138 5.35 -11.39 -11.27
CA ILE A 138 6.28 -12.47 -11.61
C ILE A 138 5.52 -13.72 -12.07
N SER A 139 4.43 -14.08 -11.39
CA SER A 139 3.58 -15.22 -11.78
C SER A 139 3.05 -15.10 -13.22
N ARG A 140 2.83 -13.87 -13.71
CA ARG A 140 2.36 -13.59 -15.07
C ARG A 140 3.47 -13.39 -16.10
N ASP A 141 4.72 -13.20 -15.70
CA ASP A 141 5.87 -13.04 -16.60
C ASP A 141 6.85 -14.23 -16.50
N PRO A 142 6.74 -15.24 -17.38
CA PRO A 142 7.66 -16.39 -17.40
C PRO A 142 9.11 -16.05 -17.81
N SER A 143 9.41 -14.78 -18.15
CA SER A 143 10.75 -14.35 -18.57
C SER A 143 11.53 -13.55 -17.52
N ASP A 144 10.96 -13.28 -16.32
CA ASP A 144 11.53 -12.54 -15.18
C ASP A 144 12.13 -11.14 -15.45
N THR A 145 12.14 -10.70 -16.71
CA THR A 145 12.88 -9.51 -17.14
C THR A 145 12.01 -8.26 -17.03
N TRP A 146 10.73 -8.33 -17.41
CA TRP A 146 9.88 -7.13 -17.51
C TRP A 146 9.30 -6.68 -16.17
N SER A 147 9.05 -7.64 -15.27
CA SER A 147 8.57 -7.36 -13.91
C SER A 147 9.59 -6.55 -13.09
N GLY A 148 10.86 -6.92 -13.11
CA GLY A 148 11.92 -6.20 -12.38
C GLY A 148 12.12 -4.76 -12.88
N TYR A 149 12.17 -4.56 -14.20
CA TYR A 149 12.29 -3.21 -14.79
C TYR A 149 11.06 -2.35 -14.51
N GLY A 150 9.84 -2.92 -14.54
CA GLY A 150 8.61 -2.20 -14.19
C GLY A 150 8.65 -1.63 -12.77
N PHE A 151 9.09 -2.44 -11.81
CA PHE A 151 9.20 -2.00 -10.40
C PHE A 151 10.20 -0.86 -10.21
N ILE A 152 11.41 -0.99 -10.76
CA ILE A 152 12.44 0.06 -10.68
C ILE A 152 11.98 1.32 -11.41
N LEU A 153 11.36 1.17 -12.58
CA LEU A 153 10.80 2.29 -13.33
C LEU A 153 9.72 3.03 -12.53
N GLY A 154 8.83 2.31 -11.83
CA GLY A 154 7.82 2.91 -10.95
C GLY A 154 8.45 3.75 -9.83
N MET A 155 9.48 3.23 -9.16
CA MET A 155 10.21 4.00 -8.15
C MET A 155 10.89 5.23 -8.75
N ALA A 156 11.48 5.11 -9.94
CA ALA A 156 12.15 6.20 -10.63
C ALA A 156 11.17 7.31 -11.06
N VAL A 157 10.01 6.94 -11.62
CA VAL A 157 8.95 7.89 -12.02
C VAL A 157 8.46 8.68 -10.82
N MET A 158 8.21 8.01 -9.70
CA MET A 158 7.78 8.68 -8.47
C MET A 158 8.86 9.62 -7.91
N ALA A 159 10.12 9.15 -7.86
CA ALA A 159 11.23 9.97 -7.41
C ALA A 159 11.41 11.23 -8.27
N LEU A 160 11.30 11.08 -9.60
CA LEU A 160 11.40 12.20 -10.54
C LEU A 160 10.24 13.19 -10.35
N SER A 161 9.03 12.69 -10.11
CA SER A 161 7.86 13.53 -9.80
C SER A 161 8.12 14.39 -8.56
N LEU A 162 8.60 13.78 -7.47
CA LEU A 162 8.88 14.50 -6.22
C LEU A 162 10.00 15.52 -6.36
N VAL A 163 11.07 15.19 -7.09
CA VAL A 163 12.15 16.14 -7.36
C VAL A 163 11.65 17.33 -8.17
N LEU A 164 10.82 17.09 -9.19
CA LEU A 164 10.28 18.15 -10.05
C LEU A 164 9.31 19.06 -9.28
N PHE A 165 8.44 18.49 -8.44
CA PHE A 165 7.54 19.26 -7.57
C PHE A 165 8.29 20.01 -6.46
N LYS A 166 9.35 19.43 -5.89
CA LYS A 166 10.15 20.07 -4.83
C LYS A 166 11.08 21.17 -5.35
N ILE A 167 11.41 21.15 -6.64
CA ILE A 167 12.20 22.17 -7.32
C ILE A 167 11.40 23.46 -7.60
N ARG A 168 10.06 23.39 -7.59
CA ARG A 168 9.17 24.54 -7.84
C ARG A 168 8.54 25.05 -6.55
#